data_AF-A0A970A0M8-F1
#
_entry.id   AF-A0A970A0M8-F1
#
_cell.length_a   1.000
_cell.length_b   1.000
_cell.length_c   1.000
_cell.angle_alpha   90.00
_cell.angle_beta   90.00
_cell.angle_gamma   90.00
#
_symmetry.space_group_name_H-M   'P 1'
#
loop_
_entity.id
_entity.type
_entity.pdbx_description
1 polymer ?
#
loop_
_entity_poly.entity_id
_entity_poly.type
_entity_poly.pdbx_seq_one_letter_code
_entity_poly.pdbx_strand_id
1 'polypeptide(L)'
;MDYIIRGIQNLIGEKNRYKEKMLTITPYAQTGMLHGVLIGNMENETIQVLAEENYLDLIQPYFIVSVVNFAFQEQMSVVEKYHAKIQEVVDKACKQFSTDEIHLVYYNRDIYNTFLIANFENDEPMDELFYQIYKYIQENVRKYKCIITIGVDETKCNISELKDACEGALNALNEMIIGGRGAVYFKDTRMDSDIDYYFPKNFNERLTKSISKGRIDEIKKMLQEIYRKNWSLGGTPKMYHALVDELHISIIKSLKDITDLNSIHVNIEKINTIATLEEIFNYYEKALESIIESLQQAAESQAEDEEREKRILEFLEENFCNPDLSLQYLTDYFNVSSKYISLFCKKHFNTTYLRYIQNKRIAKAVELIRTGKYSLTEICDMCGYTNLLTFRRNFKSVTGVNPSDFA
;
A
#
# COMPACT_ATOMS: atom_id res chain seq x y z
N MET A 1 -52.14 -45.61 11.02
CA MET A 1 -50.79 -46.00 10.57
C MET A 1 -50.38 -45.27 9.28
N ASP A 2 -51.27 -45.12 8.29
CA ASP A 2 -50.92 -44.48 7.00
C ASP A 2 -50.47 -43.01 7.09
N TYR A 3 -50.94 -42.25 8.09
CA TYR A 3 -50.51 -40.87 8.30
C TYR A 3 -49.06 -40.76 8.78
N ILE A 4 -48.61 -41.73 9.59
CA ILE A 4 -47.23 -41.78 10.11
C ILE A 4 -46.29 -42.26 9.00
N ILE A 5 -46.71 -43.24 8.19
CA ILE A 5 -45.91 -43.73 7.06
C ILE A 5 -45.77 -42.65 5.98
N ARG A 6 -46.83 -41.89 5.65
CA ARG A 6 -46.74 -40.71 4.77
C ARG A 6 -45.89 -39.59 5.36
N GLY A 7 -45.97 -39.35 6.67
CA GLY A 7 -45.11 -38.39 7.37
C GLY A 7 -43.63 -38.76 7.28
N ILE A 8 -43.30 -40.04 7.48
CA ILE A 8 -41.93 -40.56 7.38
C ILE A 8 -41.44 -40.55 5.92
N GLN A 9 -42.27 -40.92 4.94
CA GLN A 9 -41.91 -40.86 3.52
C GLN A 9 -41.71 -39.42 3.03
N ASN A 10 -42.51 -38.47 3.49
CA ASN A 10 -42.32 -37.04 3.20
C ASN A 10 -41.05 -36.50 3.87
N LEU A 11 -40.75 -36.87 5.12
CA LEU A 11 -39.51 -36.48 5.80
C LEU A 11 -38.27 -37.06 5.13
N ILE A 12 -38.32 -38.31 4.67
CA ILE A 12 -37.22 -38.95 3.90
C ILE A 12 -37.09 -38.30 2.52
N GLY A 13 -38.21 -37.99 1.85
CA GLY A 13 -38.23 -37.30 0.56
C GLY A 13 -37.70 -35.86 0.64
N GLU A 14 -38.09 -35.11 1.68
CA GLU A 14 -37.54 -33.78 1.96
C GLU A 14 -36.06 -33.87 2.35
N LYS A 15 -35.66 -34.80 3.23
CA LYS A 15 -34.25 -35.04 3.58
C LYS A 15 -33.41 -35.35 2.35
N ASN A 16 -33.88 -36.20 1.44
CA ASN A 16 -33.17 -36.53 0.20
C ASN A 16 -33.12 -35.35 -0.77
N ARG A 17 -34.17 -34.53 -0.83
CA ARG A 17 -34.22 -33.31 -1.66
C ARG A 17 -33.34 -32.19 -1.11
N TYR A 18 -33.21 -32.08 0.23
CA TYR A 18 -32.22 -31.23 0.89
C TYR A 18 -30.80 -31.76 0.70
N LYS A 19 -30.60 -33.10 0.73
CA LYS A 19 -29.32 -33.74 0.44
C LYS A 19 -28.90 -33.55 -1.02
N GLU A 20 -29.82 -33.64 -1.98
CA GLU A 20 -29.59 -33.31 -3.40
C GLU A 20 -29.32 -31.82 -3.62
N LYS A 21 -30.05 -30.92 -2.95
CA LYS A 21 -29.74 -29.48 -2.98
C LYS A 21 -28.40 -29.16 -2.32
N MET A 22 -28.05 -29.82 -1.22
CA MET A 22 -26.70 -29.75 -0.63
C MET A 22 -25.64 -30.34 -1.56
N LEU A 23 -25.94 -31.41 -2.30
CA LEU A 23 -25.07 -32.01 -3.33
C LEU A 23 -24.80 -31.05 -4.52
N THR A 24 -25.74 -30.15 -4.83
CA THR A 24 -25.54 -29.09 -5.83
C THR A 24 -24.82 -27.86 -5.30
N ILE A 25 -24.78 -27.66 -3.98
CA ILE A 25 -24.09 -26.53 -3.32
C ILE A 25 -22.75 -26.98 -2.71
N THR A 26 -22.46 -28.29 -2.68
CA THR A 26 -21.33 -28.91 -1.96
C THR A 26 -19.99 -28.38 -2.40
N PRO A 27 -19.65 -28.22 -3.69
CA PRO A 27 -18.33 -27.71 -4.06
C PRO A 27 -18.06 -26.31 -3.49
N TYR A 28 -19.09 -25.45 -3.46
CA TYR A 28 -19.02 -24.10 -2.92
C TYR A 28 -19.07 -24.08 -1.38
N ALA A 29 -19.87 -24.95 -0.77
CA ALA A 29 -19.93 -25.13 0.67
C ALA A 29 -18.63 -25.74 1.22
N GLN A 30 -18.08 -26.75 0.55
CA GLN A 30 -16.78 -27.39 0.83
C GLN A 30 -15.65 -26.38 0.71
N THR A 31 -15.62 -25.57 -0.36
CA THR A 31 -14.63 -24.50 -0.52
C THR A 31 -14.78 -23.45 0.59
N GLY A 32 -16.00 -23.06 0.96
CA GLY A 32 -16.26 -22.12 2.06
C GLY A 32 -15.97 -22.69 3.46
N MET A 33 -16.15 -24.00 3.65
CA MET A 33 -15.89 -24.73 4.89
C MET A 33 -14.39 -24.98 5.06
N LEU A 34 -13.69 -25.43 4.02
CA LEU A 34 -12.23 -25.47 3.96
C LEU A 34 -11.64 -24.09 4.23
N HIS A 35 -12.14 -23.03 3.60
CA HIS A 35 -11.73 -21.65 3.91
C HIS A 35 -11.91 -21.30 5.40
N GLY A 36 -13.04 -21.69 6.01
CA GLY A 36 -13.30 -21.48 7.45
C GLY A 36 -12.34 -22.25 8.37
N VAL A 37 -11.99 -23.49 8.00
CA VAL A 37 -11.02 -24.33 8.71
C VAL A 37 -9.59 -23.81 8.53
N LEU A 38 -9.21 -23.41 7.31
CA LEU A 38 -7.89 -22.90 6.95
C LEU A 38 -7.59 -21.52 7.58
N ILE A 39 -8.62 -20.71 7.83
CA ILE A 39 -8.49 -19.42 8.53
C ILE A 39 -8.60 -19.58 10.06
N GLY A 40 -9.02 -20.76 10.55
CA GLY A 40 -9.14 -21.05 11.98
C GLY A 40 -10.37 -20.40 12.64
N ASN A 41 -11.42 -20.11 11.87
CA ASN A 41 -12.68 -19.53 12.35
C ASN A 41 -13.73 -20.60 12.73
N MET A 42 -13.34 -21.88 12.81
CA MET A 42 -14.24 -23.01 13.08
C MET A 42 -13.78 -23.77 14.32
N GLU A 43 -14.72 -24.15 15.18
CA GLU A 43 -14.45 -24.95 16.38
C GLU A 43 -14.12 -26.41 16.02
N ASN A 44 -13.19 -27.04 16.74
CA ASN A 44 -12.69 -28.40 16.48
C ASN A 44 -13.82 -29.45 16.40
N GLU A 45 -14.86 -29.32 17.23
CA GLU A 45 -16.03 -30.20 17.22
C GLU A 45 -16.79 -30.12 15.88
N THR A 46 -16.80 -28.96 15.23
CA THR A 46 -17.46 -28.77 13.92
C THR A 46 -16.62 -29.37 12.79
N ILE A 47 -15.29 -29.32 12.90
CA ILE A 47 -14.35 -29.92 11.94
C ILE A 47 -14.47 -31.45 11.94
N GLN A 48 -14.61 -32.04 13.12
CA GLN A 48 -14.74 -33.48 13.32
C GLN A 48 -16.06 -34.02 12.73
N VAL A 49 -17.17 -33.31 12.96
CA VAL A 49 -18.49 -33.65 12.37
C VAL A 49 -18.48 -33.51 10.84
N LEU A 50 -17.76 -32.54 10.29
CA LEU A 50 -17.65 -32.34 8.84
C LEU A 50 -16.79 -33.43 8.15
N ALA A 51 -15.79 -33.96 8.84
CA ALA A 51 -15.00 -35.10 8.38
C ALA A 51 -15.80 -36.42 8.45
N GLU A 52 -16.54 -36.65 9.53
CA GLU A 52 -17.36 -37.86 9.72
C GLU A 52 -18.54 -37.97 8.73
N GLU A 53 -19.07 -36.84 8.25
CA GLU A 53 -20.18 -36.80 7.30
C GLU A 53 -19.73 -36.80 5.81
N ASN A 54 -18.44 -37.08 5.52
CA ASN A 54 -17.84 -37.07 4.17
C ASN A 54 -18.03 -35.74 3.39
N TYR A 55 -18.11 -34.61 4.10
CA TYR A 55 -18.12 -33.30 3.44
C TYR A 55 -16.71 -32.81 3.10
N LEU A 56 -15.67 -33.31 3.78
CA LEU A 56 -14.28 -33.21 3.34
C LEU A 56 -13.93 -34.50 2.59
N ASP A 57 -13.36 -34.41 1.39
CA ASP A 57 -12.86 -35.58 0.64
C ASP A 57 -11.55 -36.14 1.26
N LEU A 58 -11.50 -36.24 2.59
CA LEU A 58 -10.36 -36.68 3.38
C LEU A 58 -10.77 -37.96 4.13
N ILE A 59 -10.83 -39.05 3.37
CA ILE A 59 -11.39 -40.34 3.78
C ILE A 59 -10.34 -41.20 4.49
N GLN A 60 -9.07 -40.94 4.23
CA GLN A 60 -7.93 -41.75 4.67
C GLN A 60 -7.28 -41.21 5.97
N PRO A 61 -6.63 -42.07 6.77
CA PRO A 61 -6.13 -41.70 8.10
C PRO A 61 -4.98 -40.70 8.08
N TYR A 62 -4.19 -40.65 7.01
CA TYR A 62 -3.04 -39.75 6.91
C TYR A 62 -3.25 -38.66 5.86
N PHE A 63 -2.72 -37.48 6.11
CA PHE A 63 -2.64 -36.42 5.12
C PHE A 63 -1.37 -35.59 5.27
N ILE A 64 -0.97 -34.97 4.18
CA ILE A 64 0.14 -34.02 4.13
C ILE A 64 -0.32 -32.78 3.35
N VAL A 65 0.03 -31.61 3.87
CA VAL A 65 -0.36 -30.33 3.29
C VAL A 65 0.86 -29.68 2.64
N SER A 66 0.67 -29.11 1.46
CA SER A 66 1.65 -28.25 0.82
C SER A 66 1.03 -26.94 0.34
N VAL A 67 1.85 -25.91 0.19
CA VAL A 67 1.49 -24.62 -0.42
C VAL A 67 2.31 -24.44 -1.67
N VAL A 68 1.62 -24.27 -2.80
CA VAL A 68 2.21 -23.87 -4.08
C VAL A 68 2.09 -22.35 -4.20
N ASN A 69 3.24 -21.68 -4.23
CA ASN A 69 3.36 -20.25 -4.51
C ASN A 69 3.66 -20.01 -6.00
N PHE A 70 2.88 -19.12 -6.61
CA PHE A 70 3.00 -18.70 -8.00
C PHE A 70 3.58 -17.30 -8.07
N ALA A 71 4.78 -17.17 -8.61
CA ALA A 71 5.46 -15.90 -8.83
C ALA A 71 5.30 -15.47 -10.29
N PHE A 72 4.60 -14.36 -10.52
CA PHE A 72 4.36 -13.83 -11.85
C PHE A 72 5.37 -12.73 -12.19
N GLN A 73 6.00 -12.83 -13.35
CA GLN A 73 6.97 -11.83 -13.84
C GLN A 73 6.32 -10.73 -14.72
N GLU A 74 5.00 -10.75 -14.91
CA GLU A 74 4.26 -9.80 -15.76
C GLU A 74 3.30 -8.90 -14.96
N GLN A 75 2.77 -7.86 -15.62
CA GLN A 75 1.84 -6.91 -15.02
C GLN A 75 0.53 -7.58 -14.57
N MET A 76 -0.08 -7.05 -13.49
CA MET A 76 -1.29 -7.59 -12.84
C MET A 76 -2.46 -7.85 -13.82
N SER A 77 -2.67 -6.97 -14.80
CA SER A 77 -3.73 -7.11 -15.82
C SER A 77 -3.60 -8.36 -16.70
N VAL A 78 -2.40 -8.93 -16.78
CA VAL A 78 -2.12 -10.17 -17.49
C VAL A 78 -2.20 -11.37 -16.54
N VAL A 79 -1.84 -11.18 -15.27
CA VAL A 79 -1.92 -12.21 -14.22
C VAL A 79 -3.33 -12.76 -14.06
N GLU A 80 -4.35 -11.90 -14.03
CA GLU A 80 -5.76 -12.34 -13.92
C GLU A 80 -6.18 -13.29 -15.05
N LYS A 81 -5.66 -13.07 -16.26
CA LYS A 81 -5.94 -13.93 -17.43
C LYS A 81 -5.21 -15.27 -17.36
N TYR A 82 -4.03 -15.31 -16.74
CA TYR A 82 -3.27 -16.54 -16.56
C TYR A 82 -3.72 -17.35 -15.36
N HIS A 83 -4.29 -16.71 -14.34
CA HIS A 83 -4.76 -17.36 -13.13
C HIS A 83 -5.73 -18.51 -13.42
N ALA A 84 -6.78 -18.28 -14.23
CA ALA A 84 -7.72 -19.34 -14.61
C ALA A 84 -7.05 -20.52 -15.33
N LYS A 85 -6.07 -20.24 -16.20
CA LYS A 85 -5.32 -21.28 -16.92
C LYS A 85 -4.37 -22.05 -16.02
N ILE A 86 -3.80 -21.41 -14.99
CA ILE A 86 -2.96 -22.06 -14.00
C ILE A 86 -3.80 -22.95 -13.10
N GLN A 87 -5.00 -22.52 -12.72
CA GLN A 87 -5.95 -23.36 -11.98
C GLN A 87 -6.30 -24.63 -12.77
N GLU A 88 -6.52 -24.54 -14.08
CA GLU A 88 -6.71 -25.73 -14.93
C GLU A 88 -5.48 -26.66 -14.92
N VAL A 89 -4.26 -26.13 -14.82
CA VAL A 89 -3.04 -26.94 -14.72
C VAL A 89 -2.96 -27.65 -13.37
N VAL A 90 -3.29 -26.96 -12.28
CA VAL A 90 -3.33 -27.55 -10.93
C VAL A 90 -4.41 -28.64 -10.85
N ASP A 91 -5.61 -28.38 -11.36
CA ASP A 91 -6.70 -29.37 -11.43
C ASP A 91 -6.29 -30.63 -12.20
N LYS A 92 -5.61 -30.46 -13.35
CA LYS A 92 -5.06 -31.59 -14.12
C LYS A 92 -3.98 -32.34 -13.35
N ALA A 93 -3.11 -31.63 -12.62
CA ALA A 93 -2.10 -32.27 -11.78
C ALA A 93 -2.76 -33.14 -10.70
N CYS A 94 -3.71 -32.58 -9.94
CA CYS A 94 -4.45 -33.35 -8.93
C CYS A 94 -5.12 -34.59 -9.53
N LYS A 95 -5.80 -34.47 -10.68
CA LYS A 95 -6.44 -35.62 -11.34
C LYS A 95 -5.46 -36.67 -11.85
N GLN A 96 -4.28 -36.26 -12.30
CA GLN A 96 -3.26 -37.16 -12.84
C GLN A 96 -2.54 -37.95 -11.75
N PHE A 97 -2.28 -37.32 -10.60
CA PHE A 97 -1.54 -37.91 -9.49
C PHE A 97 -2.44 -38.53 -8.41
N SER A 98 -3.77 -38.29 -8.47
CA SER A 98 -4.74 -39.04 -7.67
C SER A 98 -4.84 -40.48 -8.16
N THR A 99 -4.79 -41.41 -7.21
CA THR A 99 -4.94 -42.85 -7.41
C THR A 99 -5.99 -43.39 -6.45
N ASP A 100 -6.29 -44.70 -6.50
CA ASP A 100 -7.19 -45.32 -5.53
C ASP A 100 -6.63 -45.24 -4.08
N GLU A 101 -5.31 -45.14 -3.92
CA GLU A 101 -4.61 -45.09 -2.63
C GLU A 101 -4.27 -43.66 -2.16
N ILE A 102 -4.22 -42.69 -3.08
CA ILE A 102 -3.86 -41.29 -2.80
C ILE A 102 -4.91 -40.36 -3.41
N HIS A 103 -5.60 -39.61 -2.55
CA HIS A 103 -6.55 -38.60 -2.96
C HIS A 103 -5.95 -37.20 -2.84
N LEU A 104 -5.85 -36.46 -3.95
CA LEU A 104 -5.35 -35.08 -3.98
C LEU A 104 -6.50 -34.07 -4.12
N VAL A 105 -6.55 -33.14 -3.16
CA VAL A 105 -7.48 -32.00 -3.16
C VAL A 105 -6.67 -30.71 -3.16
N TYR A 106 -7.16 -29.67 -3.83
CA TYR A 106 -6.53 -28.35 -3.80
C TYR A 106 -7.49 -27.26 -3.34
N TYR A 107 -6.93 -26.22 -2.73
CA TYR A 107 -7.66 -25.06 -2.25
C TYR A 107 -6.91 -23.77 -2.56
N ASN A 108 -7.55 -22.81 -3.24
CA ASN A 108 -6.94 -21.53 -3.57
C ASN A 108 -7.16 -20.53 -2.44
N ARG A 109 -6.08 -20.10 -1.79
CA ARG A 109 -6.13 -19.04 -0.75
C ARG A 109 -6.25 -17.67 -1.39
N ASP A 110 -5.41 -17.41 -2.40
CA ASP A 110 -5.35 -16.16 -3.14
C ASP A 110 -4.79 -16.43 -4.56
N ILE A 111 -4.52 -15.38 -5.32
CA ILE A 111 -4.01 -15.51 -6.69
C ILE A 111 -2.58 -16.05 -6.78
N TYR A 112 -1.83 -16.01 -5.68
CA TYR A 112 -0.43 -16.42 -5.57
C TYR A 112 -0.26 -17.74 -4.81
N ASN A 113 -1.19 -18.15 -3.96
CA ASN A 113 -1.03 -19.29 -3.07
C ASN A 113 -2.19 -20.30 -3.20
N THR A 114 -1.84 -21.55 -3.50
CA THR A 114 -2.76 -22.69 -3.55
C THR A 114 -2.27 -23.78 -2.60
N PHE A 115 -3.12 -24.22 -1.69
CA PHE A 115 -2.88 -25.40 -0.86
C PHE A 115 -3.17 -26.67 -1.64
N LEU A 116 -2.32 -27.68 -1.53
CA LEU A 116 -2.58 -29.05 -1.97
C LEU A 116 -2.58 -29.95 -0.73
N ILE A 117 -3.59 -30.79 -0.62
CA ILE A 117 -3.74 -31.77 0.45
C ILE A 117 -3.70 -33.14 -0.21
N ALA A 118 -2.71 -33.96 0.13
CA ALA A 118 -2.67 -35.35 -0.26
C ALA A 118 -3.12 -36.20 0.92
N ASN A 119 -4.16 -37.01 0.73
CA ASN A 119 -4.75 -37.89 1.72
C ASN A 119 -4.55 -39.35 1.30
N PHE A 120 -4.00 -40.18 2.19
CA PHE A 120 -3.48 -41.50 1.83
C PHE A 120 -3.53 -42.49 3.01
N GLU A 121 -3.45 -43.80 2.68
CA GLU A 121 -3.65 -44.90 3.65
C GLU A 121 -2.44 -45.20 4.55
N ASN A 122 -1.22 -45.07 4.01
CA ASN A 122 0.01 -45.54 4.66
C ASN A 122 0.95 -44.38 5.00
N ASP A 123 1.64 -44.46 6.15
CA ASP A 123 2.61 -43.45 6.62
C ASP A 123 3.97 -43.50 5.86
N GLU A 124 3.94 -43.71 4.55
CA GLU A 124 5.13 -43.67 3.71
C GLU A 124 5.53 -42.22 3.39
N PRO A 125 6.84 -41.90 3.32
CA PRO A 125 7.29 -40.56 2.95
C PRO A 125 6.89 -40.23 1.50
N MET A 126 6.11 -39.16 1.34
CA MET A 126 5.55 -38.75 0.04
C MET A 126 6.38 -37.67 -0.67
N ASP A 127 7.65 -37.50 -0.33
CA ASP A 127 8.52 -36.45 -0.88
C ASP A 127 8.61 -36.52 -2.41
N GLU A 128 8.72 -37.74 -2.97
CA GLU A 128 8.82 -37.95 -4.41
C GLU A 128 7.57 -37.47 -5.16
N LEU A 129 6.38 -37.67 -4.58
CA LEU A 129 5.11 -37.22 -5.14
C LEU A 129 5.11 -35.69 -5.33
N PHE A 130 5.55 -34.93 -4.31
CA PHE A 130 5.61 -33.47 -4.40
C PHE A 130 6.65 -32.97 -5.41
N TYR A 131 7.78 -33.67 -5.56
CA TYR A 131 8.73 -33.36 -6.63
C TYR A 131 8.15 -33.62 -8.03
N GLN A 132 7.39 -34.69 -8.21
CA GLN A 132 6.72 -34.99 -9.47
C GLN A 132 5.63 -33.96 -9.80
N ILE A 133 4.81 -33.60 -8.81
CA ILE A 133 3.80 -32.53 -8.93
C ILE A 133 4.47 -31.20 -9.29
N TYR A 134 5.55 -30.82 -8.59
CA TYR A 134 6.34 -29.63 -8.89
C TYR A 134 6.80 -29.62 -10.35
N LYS A 135 7.46 -30.69 -10.83
CA LYS A 135 7.95 -30.76 -12.22
C LYS A 135 6.82 -30.60 -13.23
N TYR A 136 5.72 -31.32 -13.01
CA TYR A 136 4.56 -31.27 -13.90
C TYR A 136 3.94 -29.87 -13.97
N ILE A 137 3.70 -29.23 -12.82
CA ILE A 137 3.13 -27.88 -12.79
C ILE A 137 4.11 -26.90 -13.44
N GLN A 138 5.40 -26.97 -13.09
CA GLN A 138 6.43 -26.07 -13.61
C GLN A 138 6.51 -26.10 -15.15
N GLU A 139 6.52 -27.28 -15.76
CA GLU A 139 6.57 -27.43 -17.22
C GLU A 139 5.34 -26.80 -17.90
N ASN A 140 4.17 -26.99 -17.30
CA ASN A 140 2.90 -26.51 -17.87
C ASN A 140 2.65 -25.01 -17.64
N VAL A 141 3.25 -24.40 -16.60
CA VAL A 141 3.10 -22.96 -16.31
C VAL A 141 4.24 -22.10 -16.86
N ARG A 142 5.36 -22.69 -17.30
CA ARG A 142 6.53 -21.96 -17.83
C ARG A 142 6.19 -21.01 -18.98
N LYS A 143 5.24 -21.39 -19.84
CA LYS A 143 4.72 -20.56 -20.95
C LYS A 143 4.06 -19.25 -20.50
N TYR A 144 3.66 -19.15 -19.23
CA TYR A 144 3.05 -17.97 -18.64
C TYR A 144 4.04 -17.11 -17.84
N LYS A 145 5.35 -17.36 -17.97
CA LYS A 145 6.42 -16.69 -17.21
C LYS A 145 6.16 -16.68 -15.69
N CYS A 146 5.66 -17.82 -15.21
CA CYS A 146 5.38 -18.07 -13.81
C CYS A 146 6.45 -19.01 -13.25
N ILE A 147 7.03 -18.64 -12.11
CA ILE A 147 7.92 -19.51 -11.33
C ILE A 147 7.11 -20.06 -10.16
N ILE A 148 7.17 -21.38 -9.95
CA ILE A 148 6.51 -22.02 -8.82
C ILE A 148 7.49 -22.36 -7.71
N THR A 149 7.04 -22.26 -6.47
CA THR A 149 7.77 -22.75 -5.29
C THR A 149 6.79 -23.50 -4.42
N ILE A 150 7.17 -24.66 -3.88
CA ILE A 150 6.29 -25.47 -3.03
C ILE A 150 6.88 -25.56 -1.63
N GLY A 151 6.08 -25.32 -0.60
CA GLY A 151 6.40 -25.65 0.79
C GLY A 151 5.54 -26.82 1.25
N VAL A 152 6.14 -27.84 1.87
CA VAL A 152 5.48 -29.09 2.26
C VAL A 152 5.65 -29.28 3.78
N ASP A 153 4.54 -29.55 4.48
CA ASP A 153 4.55 -29.92 5.89
C ASP A 153 4.92 -31.40 6.11
N GLU A 154 4.99 -31.83 7.36
CA GLU A 154 5.11 -33.24 7.73
C GLU A 154 3.76 -33.98 7.64
N THR A 155 3.80 -35.31 7.58
CA THR A 155 2.60 -36.16 7.60
C THR A 155 1.85 -36.00 8.93
N LYS A 156 0.53 -35.84 8.84
CA LYS A 156 -0.41 -35.76 9.96
C LYS A 156 -1.43 -36.90 9.90
N CYS A 157 -2.00 -37.26 11.03
CA CYS A 157 -2.97 -38.35 11.15
C CYS A 157 -4.31 -37.95 11.78
N ASN A 158 -4.50 -36.67 12.11
CA ASN A 158 -5.73 -36.15 12.67
C ASN A 158 -6.19 -34.91 11.93
N ILE A 159 -7.43 -34.92 11.45
CA ILE A 159 -8.04 -33.79 10.73
C ILE A 159 -8.04 -32.49 11.53
N SER A 160 -8.04 -32.57 12.87
CA SER A 160 -7.95 -31.41 13.76
C SER A 160 -6.61 -30.67 13.59
N GLU A 161 -5.56 -31.37 13.14
CA GLU A 161 -4.23 -30.80 12.88
C GLU A 161 -4.14 -30.11 11.51
N LEU A 162 -5.22 -30.09 10.72
CA LEU A 162 -5.20 -29.52 9.36
C LEU A 162 -4.76 -28.05 9.37
N LYS A 163 -5.18 -27.28 10.38
CA LYS A 163 -4.75 -25.88 10.56
C LYS A 163 -3.24 -25.80 10.81
N ASP A 164 -2.73 -26.59 11.75
CA ASP A 164 -1.31 -26.62 12.10
C ASP A 164 -0.47 -27.09 10.90
N ALA A 165 -1.01 -28.00 10.09
CA ALA A 165 -0.36 -28.47 8.87
C ALA A 165 -0.27 -27.38 7.79
N CYS A 166 -1.30 -26.54 7.69
CA CYS A 166 -1.26 -25.38 6.79
C CYS A 166 -0.24 -24.33 7.24
N GLU A 167 -0.18 -24.05 8.55
CA GLU A 167 0.86 -23.19 9.12
C GLU A 167 2.25 -23.79 8.92
N GLY A 168 2.40 -25.11 9.07
CA GLY A 168 3.63 -25.85 8.80
C GLY A 168 4.10 -25.75 7.35
N ALA A 169 3.19 -25.92 6.39
CA ALA A 169 3.49 -25.80 4.96
C ALA A 169 3.88 -24.36 4.56
N LEU A 170 3.22 -23.35 5.17
CA LEU A 170 3.62 -21.95 5.00
C LEU A 170 5.00 -21.68 5.60
N ASN A 171 5.32 -22.25 6.76
CA ASN A 171 6.64 -22.13 7.37
C ASN A 171 7.73 -22.79 6.51
N ALA A 172 7.46 -23.96 5.94
CA ALA A 172 8.36 -24.58 4.97
C ALA A 172 8.57 -23.69 3.74
N LEU A 173 7.48 -23.10 3.22
CA LEU A 173 7.55 -22.17 2.09
C LEU A 173 8.35 -20.90 2.43
N ASN A 174 8.37 -20.46 3.69
CA ASN A 174 9.17 -19.30 4.12
C ASN A 174 10.69 -19.54 3.99
N GLU A 175 11.17 -20.78 3.88
CA GLU A 175 12.58 -21.07 3.52
C GLU A 175 12.96 -20.46 2.16
N MET A 176 11.99 -20.16 1.31
CA MET A 176 12.16 -19.39 0.07
C MET A 176 12.83 -18.04 0.28
N ILE A 177 12.69 -17.40 1.45
CA ILE A 177 13.33 -16.12 1.74
C ILE A 177 14.85 -16.20 1.60
N ILE A 178 15.44 -17.37 1.88
CA ILE A 178 16.87 -17.67 1.78
C ILE A 178 17.18 -18.48 0.52
N GLY A 179 16.47 -19.59 0.30
CA GLY A 179 16.79 -20.54 -0.77
C GLY A 179 16.39 -20.08 -2.17
N GLY A 180 15.56 -19.03 -2.27
CA GLY A 180 15.08 -18.49 -3.54
C GLY A 180 13.88 -19.22 -4.13
N ARG A 181 13.40 -18.73 -5.27
CA ARG A 181 12.24 -19.30 -5.97
C ARG A 181 12.60 -20.53 -6.80
N GLY A 182 11.60 -21.34 -7.13
CA GLY A 182 11.79 -22.46 -8.05
C GLY A 182 12.25 -23.74 -7.37
N ALA A 183 11.88 -23.97 -6.11
CA ALA A 183 12.28 -25.16 -5.36
C ALA A 183 11.09 -25.75 -4.58
N VAL A 184 11.30 -26.96 -4.07
CA VAL A 184 10.41 -27.61 -3.08
C VAL A 184 11.13 -27.58 -1.74
N TYR A 185 10.49 -26.97 -0.75
CA TYR A 185 10.97 -26.88 0.63
C TYR A 185 10.13 -27.80 1.49
N PHE A 186 10.79 -28.69 2.23
CA PHE A 186 10.15 -29.51 3.25
C PHE A 186 10.39 -28.89 4.61
N LYS A 187 9.39 -28.98 5.49
CA LYS A 187 9.55 -28.55 6.87
C LYS A 187 10.67 -29.36 7.53
N ASP A 188 11.73 -28.66 7.90
CA ASP A 188 12.86 -29.23 8.61
C ASP A 188 12.76 -28.82 10.08
N THR A 189 12.90 -29.77 11.00
CA THR A 189 12.82 -29.55 12.46
C THR A 189 14.11 -28.93 12.99
N ARG A 190 14.63 -27.89 12.31
CA ARG A 190 15.81 -27.16 12.80
C ARG A 190 15.45 -26.48 14.11
N MET A 191 16.29 -26.71 15.12
CA MET A 191 16.12 -26.10 16.44
C MET A 191 16.05 -24.58 16.32
N ASP A 192 15.09 -23.97 17.03
CA ASP A 192 15.01 -22.52 17.15
C ASP A 192 16.33 -22.00 17.72
N SER A 193 17.11 -21.34 16.85
CA SER A 193 18.27 -20.57 17.25
C SER A 193 17.83 -19.20 17.75
N ASP A 194 18.66 -18.57 18.58
CA ASP A 194 18.47 -17.16 18.95
C ASP A 194 18.33 -16.28 17.69
N ILE A 195 17.38 -15.36 17.74
CA ILE A 195 17.17 -14.36 16.69
C ILE A 195 18.23 -13.28 16.88
N ASP A 196 19.35 -13.42 16.17
CA ASP A 196 20.40 -12.40 16.12
C ASP A 196 20.61 -11.92 14.68
N TYR A 197 20.51 -10.62 14.46
CA TYR A 197 20.69 -10.01 13.15
C TYR A 197 21.34 -8.63 13.26
N TYR A 198 22.03 -8.24 12.20
CA TYR A 198 22.65 -6.93 12.10
C TYR A 198 21.61 -5.87 11.68
N PHE A 199 21.38 -4.87 12.54
CA PHE A 199 20.65 -3.66 12.19
C PHE A 199 21.39 -2.39 12.64
N PRO A 200 21.61 -1.38 11.78
CA PRO A 200 22.32 -0.17 12.16
C PRO A 200 21.53 0.67 13.19
N LYS A 201 22.11 0.96 14.35
CA LYS A 201 21.47 1.79 15.41
C LYS A 201 21.03 3.18 14.94
N ASN A 202 21.79 3.80 14.05
CA ASN A 202 21.51 5.15 13.54
C ASN A 202 20.77 5.11 12.18
N PHE A 203 20.09 4.00 11.87
CA PHE A 203 19.41 3.83 10.58
C PHE A 203 18.35 4.91 10.34
N ASN A 204 17.47 5.15 11.32
CA ASN A 204 16.37 6.12 11.18
C ASN A 204 16.88 7.54 10.92
N GLU A 205 17.85 8.01 11.73
CA GLU A 205 18.42 9.35 11.57
C GLU A 205 19.08 9.53 10.19
N ARG A 206 19.84 8.52 9.75
CA ARG A 206 20.49 8.53 8.43
C ARG A 206 19.46 8.48 7.30
N LEU A 207 18.42 7.66 7.44
CA LEU A 207 17.36 7.52 6.45
C LEU A 207 16.58 8.82 6.30
N THR A 208 16.10 9.41 7.42
CA THR A 208 15.38 10.69 7.43
C THR A 208 16.21 11.81 6.76
N LYS A 209 17.52 11.87 7.07
CA LYS A 209 18.44 12.83 6.44
C LYS A 209 18.66 12.58 4.95
N SER A 210 18.67 11.32 4.52
CA SER A 210 18.88 10.95 3.12
C SER A 210 17.64 11.26 2.28
N ILE A 211 16.45 10.94 2.79
CA ILE A 211 15.17 11.24 2.11
C ILE A 211 14.98 12.75 2.00
N SER A 212 15.16 13.51 3.09
CA SER A 212 15.03 14.99 3.07
C SER A 212 16.00 15.69 2.11
N LYS A 213 17.15 15.08 1.81
CA LYS A 213 18.14 15.60 0.86
C LYS A 213 18.07 14.97 -0.53
N GLY A 214 17.12 14.07 -0.77
CA GLY A 214 16.98 13.34 -2.04
C GLY A 214 18.18 12.47 -2.42
N ARG A 215 18.91 11.93 -1.44
CA ARG A 215 20.14 11.15 -1.67
C ARG A 215 19.84 9.66 -1.85
N ILE A 216 19.30 9.31 -3.01
CA ILE A 216 18.91 7.93 -3.35
C ILE A 216 20.11 6.97 -3.22
N ASP A 217 21.30 7.37 -3.67
CA ASP A 217 22.51 6.52 -3.59
C ASP A 217 22.92 6.16 -2.16
N GLU A 218 22.70 7.07 -1.19
CA GLU A 218 23.01 6.79 0.23
C GLU A 218 22.04 5.74 0.78
N ILE A 219 20.76 5.80 0.41
CA ILE A 219 19.73 4.82 0.81
C ILE A 219 20.03 3.45 0.22
N LYS A 220 20.36 3.38 -1.09
CA LYS A 220 20.74 2.13 -1.76
C LYS A 220 21.92 1.47 -1.06
N LYS A 221 22.96 2.25 -0.70
CA LYS A 221 24.11 1.75 0.07
C LYS A 221 23.72 1.25 1.46
N MET A 222 22.82 1.94 2.17
CA MET A 222 22.35 1.53 3.49
C MET A 222 21.58 0.20 3.44
N LEU A 223 20.66 0.05 2.50
CA LEU A 223 19.90 -1.18 2.31
C LEU A 223 20.82 -2.34 1.90
N GLN A 224 21.75 -2.11 0.99
CA GLN A 224 22.76 -3.11 0.59
C GLN A 224 23.69 -3.50 1.73
N GLU A 225 24.06 -2.58 2.61
CA GLU A 225 24.87 -2.87 3.80
C GLU A 225 24.13 -3.84 4.74
N ILE A 226 22.85 -3.57 5.03
CA ILE A 226 22.01 -4.44 5.85
C ILE A 226 21.87 -5.81 5.21
N TYR A 227 21.55 -5.86 3.91
CA TYR A 227 21.42 -7.11 3.17
C TYR A 227 22.70 -7.95 3.23
N ARG A 228 23.87 -7.38 2.86
CA ARG A 228 25.13 -8.11 2.78
C ARG A 228 25.62 -8.62 4.12
N LYS A 229 25.50 -7.81 5.18
CA LYS A 229 25.95 -8.21 6.53
C LYS A 229 25.10 -9.35 7.07
N ASN A 230 23.77 -9.27 6.94
CA ASN A 230 22.89 -10.35 7.39
C ASN A 230 23.03 -11.61 6.55
N TRP A 231 23.20 -11.46 5.22
CA TRP A 231 23.49 -12.61 4.35
C TRP A 231 24.76 -13.35 4.75
N SER A 232 25.81 -12.61 5.15
CA SER A 232 27.09 -13.20 5.57
C SER A 232 27.05 -13.87 6.94
N LEU A 233 26.18 -13.40 7.84
CA LEU A 233 25.95 -14.05 9.14
C LEU A 233 25.29 -15.42 8.95
N GLY A 234 24.50 -15.56 7.88
CA GLY A 234 23.56 -16.67 7.76
C GLY A 234 22.45 -16.55 8.79
N GLY A 235 21.32 -17.19 8.54
CA GLY A 235 20.21 -17.10 9.48
C GLY A 235 19.04 -17.96 9.07
N THR A 236 18.07 -18.06 9.97
CA THR A 236 16.82 -18.76 9.72
C THR A 236 15.80 -17.82 9.05
N PRO A 237 14.77 -18.33 8.38
CA PRO A 237 13.70 -17.49 7.86
C PRO A 237 13.07 -16.60 8.93
N LYS A 238 12.89 -17.13 10.15
CA LYS A 238 12.38 -16.37 11.31
C LYS A 238 13.22 -15.12 11.60
N MET A 239 14.55 -15.24 11.56
CA MET A 239 15.47 -14.11 11.74
C MET A 239 15.30 -13.07 10.63
N TYR A 240 15.21 -13.49 9.36
CA TYR A 240 15.02 -12.55 8.25
C TYR A 240 13.65 -11.86 8.28
N HIS A 241 12.59 -12.55 8.73
CA HIS A 241 11.30 -11.90 8.95
C HIS A 241 11.38 -10.84 10.05
N ALA A 242 12.06 -11.11 11.17
CA ALA A 242 12.29 -10.12 12.22
C ALA A 242 13.09 -8.90 11.70
N LEU A 243 14.13 -9.12 10.90
CA LEU A 243 14.91 -8.06 10.25
C LEU A 243 14.04 -7.20 9.33
N VAL A 244 13.19 -7.83 8.51
CA VAL A 244 12.27 -7.13 7.59
C VAL A 244 11.23 -6.32 8.35
N ASP A 245 10.76 -6.82 9.49
CA ASP A 245 9.82 -6.12 10.37
C ASP A 245 10.46 -4.88 10.99
N GLU A 246 11.69 -5.01 11.50
CA GLU A 246 12.43 -3.86 12.02
C GLU A 246 12.74 -2.83 10.92
N LEU A 247 13.12 -3.29 9.72
CA LEU A 247 13.32 -2.42 8.55
C LEU A 247 12.04 -1.65 8.21
N HIS A 248 10.90 -2.34 8.12
CA HIS A 248 9.62 -1.74 7.79
C HIS A 248 9.19 -0.68 8.81
N ILE A 249 9.25 -1.02 10.11
CA ILE A 249 8.92 -0.10 11.20
C ILE A 249 9.83 1.12 11.19
N SER A 250 11.12 0.91 10.94
CA SER A 250 12.13 1.97 10.85
C SER A 250 11.84 2.93 9.70
N ILE A 251 11.47 2.41 8.53
CA ILE A 251 11.09 3.22 7.38
C ILE A 251 9.83 4.04 7.70
N ILE A 252 8.78 3.43 8.26
CA ILE A 252 7.55 4.15 8.64
C ILE A 252 7.86 5.28 9.63
N LYS A 253 8.71 5.04 10.65
CA LYS A 253 9.12 6.07 11.60
C LYS A 253 9.82 7.23 10.89
N SER A 254 10.80 6.94 10.04
CA SER A 254 11.50 7.97 9.26
C SER A 254 10.59 8.74 8.32
N LEU A 255 9.60 8.09 7.70
CA LEU A 255 8.63 8.77 6.85
C LEU A 255 7.71 9.67 7.67
N LYS A 256 7.24 9.21 8.84
CA LYS A 256 6.39 10.01 9.72
C LYS A 256 7.07 11.31 10.14
N ASP A 257 8.35 11.24 10.51
CA ASP A 257 9.15 12.43 10.85
C ASP A 257 9.19 13.46 9.69
N ILE A 258 9.10 12.99 8.44
CA ILE A 258 9.10 13.83 7.24
C ILE A 258 7.69 14.33 6.91
N THR A 259 6.66 13.50 7.06
CA THR A 259 5.27 13.90 6.80
C THR A 259 4.81 14.99 7.77
N ASP A 260 5.25 14.92 9.03
CA ASP A 260 4.95 15.93 10.05
C ASP A 260 5.57 17.30 9.70
N LEU A 261 6.63 17.33 8.88
CA LEU A 261 7.30 18.54 8.43
C LEU A 261 6.74 19.10 7.11
N ASN A 262 6.31 18.23 6.18
CA ASN A 262 6.10 18.60 4.78
C ASN A 262 4.63 18.67 4.32
N SER A 263 3.64 18.42 5.19
CA SER A 263 2.20 18.37 4.85
C SER A 263 1.80 17.37 3.75
N ILE A 264 2.72 16.49 3.34
CA ILE A 264 2.50 15.43 2.36
C ILE A 264 2.31 14.13 3.13
N HIS A 265 1.20 13.44 2.86
CA HIS A 265 0.96 12.11 3.43
C HIS A 265 1.62 11.06 2.54
N VAL A 266 2.66 10.42 3.08
CA VAL A 266 3.36 9.32 2.42
C VAL A 266 3.16 8.07 3.25
N ASN A 267 2.78 6.97 2.60
CA ASN A 267 2.65 5.68 3.24
C ASN A 267 3.31 4.59 2.40
N ILE A 268 3.93 3.62 3.08
CA ILE A 268 4.45 2.40 2.47
C ILE A 268 3.76 1.22 3.13
N GLU A 269 3.15 0.36 2.33
CA GLU A 269 2.59 -0.89 2.83
C GLU A 269 3.69 -1.93 3.03
N LYS A 270 3.53 -2.78 4.05
CA LYS A 270 4.41 -3.94 4.23
C LYS A 270 4.17 -4.92 3.09
N ILE A 271 5.24 -5.54 2.59
CA ILE A 271 5.09 -6.72 1.74
C ILE A 271 4.38 -7.81 2.57
N ASN A 272 3.17 -8.16 2.15
CA ASN A 272 2.36 -9.20 2.78
C ASN A 272 2.39 -10.52 1.98
N THR A 273 3.10 -10.54 0.86
CA THR A 273 3.26 -11.73 0.02
C THR A 273 4.52 -12.49 0.37
N ILE A 274 4.49 -13.80 0.15
CA ILE A 274 5.66 -14.67 0.32
C ILE A 274 6.67 -14.31 -0.78
N ALA A 275 7.83 -13.81 -0.37
CA ALA A 275 8.84 -13.23 -1.25
C ALA A 275 10.25 -13.60 -0.79
N THR A 276 11.19 -13.55 -1.72
CA THR A 276 12.62 -13.69 -1.43
C THR A 276 13.16 -12.43 -0.73
N LEU A 277 14.27 -12.56 0.00
CA LEU A 277 14.89 -11.40 0.65
C LEU A 277 15.27 -10.30 -0.35
N GLU A 278 15.77 -10.69 -1.52
CA GLU A 278 16.13 -9.75 -2.60
C GLU A 278 14.91 -8.96 -3.10
N GLU A 279 13.78 -9.63 -3.32
CA GLU A 279 12.53 -8.99 -3.75
C GLU A 279 12.04 -7.97 -2.71
N ILE A 280 12.13 -8.31 -1.42
CA ILE A 280 11.73 -7.42 -0.32
C ILE A 280 12.58 -6.15 -0.30
N PHE A 281 13.91 -6.30 -0.37
CA PHE A 281 14.82 -5.15 -0.35
C PHE A 281 14.64 -4.26 -1.59
N ASN A 282 14.46 -4.86 -2.77
CA ASN A 282 14.19 -4.14 -4.01
C ASN A 282 12.84 -3.39 -3.97
N TYR A 283 11.81 -3.96 -3.32
CA TYR A 283 10.55 -3.27 -3.09
C TYR A 283 10.75 -1.99 -2.26
N TYR A 284 11.43 -2.09 -1.12
CA TYR A 284 11.69 -0.92 -0.28
C TYR A 284 12.57 0.13 -0.96
N GLU A 285 13.57 -0.29 -1.72
CA GLU A 285 14.41 0.60 -2.51
C GLU A 285 13.56 1.43 -3.48
N LYS A 286 12.73 0.78 -4.30
CA LYS A 286 11.85 1.45 -5.28
C LYS A 286 10.78 2.31 -4.62
N ALA A 287 10.21 1.85 -3.50
CA ALA A 287 9.21 2.62 -2.77
C ALA A 287 9.82 3.93 -2.24
N LEU A 288 11.02 3.88 -1.65
CA LEU A 288 11.72 5.07 -1.16
C LEU A 288 12.15 6.01 -2.29
N GLU A 289 12.57 5.47 -3.44
CA GLU A 289 12.89 6.25 -4.64
C GLU A 289 11.68 7.04 -5.13
N SER A 290 10.52 6.39 -5.29
CA SER A 290 9.26 7.03 -5.69
C SER A 290 8.79 8.11 -4.70
N ILE A 291 9.02 7.91 -3.40
CA ILE A 291 8.72 8.90 -2.38
C ILE A 291 9.60 10.14 -2.52
N ILE A 292 10.90 9.96 -2.73
CA ILE A 292 11.82 11.07 -2.93
C ILE A 292 11.43 11.89 -4.15
N GLU A 293 11.10 11.24 -5.27
CA GLU A 293 10.63 11.91 -6.48
C GLU A 293 9.36 12.73 -6.20
N SER A 294 8.42 12.16 -5.45
CA SER A 294 7.17 12.85 -5.07
C SER A 294 7.42 14.06 -4.16
N LEU A 295 8.37 13.95 -3.22
CA LEU A 295 8.78 15.05 -2.34
C LEU A 295 9.49 16.17 -3.12
N GLN A 296 10.33 15.82 -4.10
CA GLN A 296 11.02 16.78 -4.95
C GLN A 296 10.04 17.57 -5.82
N GLN A 297 9.09 16.90 -6.46
CA GLN A 297 8.05 17.57 -7.25
C GLN A 297 7.21 18.53 -6.40
N ALA A 298 6.86 18.12 -5.18
CA ALA A 298 6.14 18.98 -4.26
C ALA A 298 6.98 20.20 -3.83
N ALA A 299 8.27 20.01 -3.53
CA ALA A 299 9.18 21.10 -3.18
C ALA A 299 9.38 22.10 -4.33
N GLU A 300 9.52 21.63 -5.56
CA GLU A 300 9.59 22.49 -6.75
C GLU A 300 8.32 23.32 -6.91
N SER A 301 7.14 22.71 -6.77
CA SER A 301 5.86 23.43 -6.84
C SER A 301 5.72 24.50 -5.74
N GLN A 302 6.19 24.20 -4.53
CA GLN A 302 6.17 25.16 -3.42
C GLN A 302 7.14 26.32 -3.66
N ALA A 303 8.34 26.05 -4.15
CA ALA A 303 9.32 27.08 -4.47
C ALA A 303 8.82 28.01 -5.59
N GLU A 304 8.14 27.47 -6.61
CA GLU A 304 7.48 28.27 -7.64
C GLU A 304 6.37 29.16 -7.08
N ASP A 305 5.56 28.64 -6.15
CA ASP A 305 4.51 29.41 -5.50
C ASP A 305 5.09 30.51 -4.59
N GLU A 306 6.14 30.25 -3.82
CA GLU A 306 6.82 31.25 -2.99
C GLU A 306 7.44 32.36 -3.84
N GLU A 307 8.14 32.02 -4.92
CA GLU A 307 8.72 33.00 -5.83
C GLU A 307 7.62 33.83 -6.54
N ARG A 308 6.50 33.20 -6.92
CA ARG A 308 5.34 33.91 -7.46
C ARG A 308 4.75 34.87 -6.44
N GLU A 309 4.55 34.44 -5.19
CA GLU A 309 4.04 35.29 -4.11
C GLU A 309 4.97 36.49 -3.86
N LYS A 310 6.29 36.27 -3.84
CA LYS A 310 7.29 37.34 -3.70
C LYS A 310 7.22 38.35 -4.84
N ARG A 311 7.15 37.89 -6.08
CA ARG A 311 7.00 38.77 -7.26
C ARG A 311 5.71 39.59 -7.21
N ILE A 312 4.61 39.03 -6.69
CA ILE A 312 3.38 39.80 -6.49
C ILE A 312 3.59 40.89 -5.43
N LEU A 313 4.25 40.59 -4.30
CA LEU A 313 4.54 41.59 -3.27
C LEU A 313 5.37 42.75 -3.83
N GLU A 314 6.48 42.45 -4.50
CA GLU A 314 7.37 43.46 -5.10
C GLU A 314 6.63 44.32 -6.13
N PHE A 315 5.86 43.68 -7.02
CA PHE A 315 5.08 44.40 -8.03
C PHE A 315 4.06 45.36 -7.41
N LEU A 316 3.37 44.95 -6.34
CA LEU A 316 2.40 45.81 -5.66
C LEU A 316 3.08 47.01 -4.98
N GLU A 317 4.25 46.83 -4.36
CA GLU A 317 5.00 47.91 -3.72
C GLU A 317 5.57 48.91 -4.74
N GLU A 318 5.96 48.45 -5.92
CA GLU A 318 6.48 49.34 -6.97
C GLU A 318 5.37 50.07 -7.75
N ASN A 319 4.20 49.44 -7.90
CA ASN A 319 3.17 49.91 -8.83
C ASN A 319 1.90 50.43 -8.15
N PHE A 320 1.81 50.52 -6.81
CA PHE A 320 0.57 50.92 -6.15
C PHE A 320 0.05 52.30 -6.59
N CYS A 321 0.92 53.22 -7.06
CA CYS A 321 0.51 54.52 -7.62
C CYS A 321 0.02 54.46 -9.08
N ASN A 322 0.05 53.31 -9.76
CA ASN A 322 -0.47 53.20 -11.12
C ASN A 322 -2.02 53.22 -11.09
N PRO A 323 -2.70 54.19 -11.74
CA PRO A 323 -4.16 54.27 -11.75
C PRO A 323 -4.85 53.05 -12.36
N ASP A 324 -4.20 52.35 -13.28
CA ASP A 324 -4.75 51.17 -13.97
C ASP A 324 -4.56 49.85 -13.20
N LEU A 325 -3.91 49.91 -12.03
CA LEU A 325 -3.66 48.75 -11.17
C LEU A 325 -4.97 48.24 -10.55
N SER A 326 -5.71 47.47 -11.34
CA SER A 326 -6.93 46.78 -10.96
C SER A 326 -6.65 45.31 -10.57
N LEU A 327 -7.63 44.66 -9.93
CA LEU A 327 -7.52 43.23 -9.67
C LEU A 327 -7.38 42.43 -10.97
N GLN A 328 -8.08 42.85 -12.04
CA GLN A 328 -7.99 42.24 -13.36
C GLN A 328 -6.60 42.40 -13.97
N TYR A 329 -6.00 43.59 -13.81
CA TYR A 329 -4.64 43.84 -14.26
C TYR A 329 -3.66 42.83 -13.63
N LEU A 330 -3.78 42.56 -12.33
CA LEU A 330 -2.93 41.58 -11.64
C LEU A 330 -3.18 40.15 -12.09
N THR A 331 -4.45 39.76 -12.31
CA THR A 331 -4.76 38.41 -12.80
C THR A 331 -4.17 38.17 -14.18
N ASP A 332 -4.22 39.18 -15.05
CA ASP A 332 -3.70 39.09 -16.42
C ASP A 332 -2.17 39.11 -16.42
N TYR A 333 -1.55 39.99 -15.62
CA TYR A 333 -0.09 40.14 -15.55
C TYR A 333 0.61 38.89 -14.98
N PHE A 334 0.03 38.30 -13.93
CA PHE A 334 0.59 37.09 -13.29
C PHE A 334 0.01 35.79 -13.82
N ASN A 335 -0.94 35.85 -14.76
CA ASN A 335 -1.67 34.70 -15.30
C ASN A 335 -2.27 33.81 -14.20
N VAL A 336 -2.95 34.42 -13.22
CA VAL A 336 -3.58 33.73 -12.09
C VAL A 336 -5.06 34.10 -11.96
N SER A 337 -5.84 33.26 -11.30
CA SER A 337 -7.25 33.56 -11.06
C SER A 337 -7.45 34.70 -10.05
N SER A 338 -8.56 35.43 -10.13
CA SER A 338 -8.93 36.46 -9.14
C SER A 338 -9.09 35.89 -7.73
N LYS A 339 -9.46 34.60 -7.62
CA LYS A 339 -9.55 33.87 -6.35
C LYS A 339 -8.17 33.72 -5.71
N TYR A 340 -7.14 33.41 -6.50
CA TYR A 340 -5.76 33.29 -6.02
C TYR A 340 -5.27 34.62 -5.41
N ILE A 341 -5.40 35.73 -6.14
CA ILE A 341 -5.01 37.06 -5.63
C ILE A 341 -5.78 37.44 -4.35
N SER A 342 -7.07 37.10 -4.29
CA SER A 342 -7.88 37.37 -3.10
C SER A 342 -7.40 36.59 -1.86
N LEU A 343 -7.05 35.30 -2.03
CA LEU A 343 -6.47 34.47 -0.96
C LEU A 343 -5.08 34.97 -0.57
N PHE A 344 -4.24 35.31 -1.55
CA PHE A 344 -2.93 35.90 -1.35
C PHE A 344 -3.00 37.16 -0.49
N CYS A 345 -3.85 38.15 -0.83
CA CYS A 345 -3.98 39.37 -0.04
C CYS A 345 -4.49 39.10 1.39
N LYS A 346 -5.39 38.12 1.55
CA LYS A 346 -5.87 37.72 2.87
C LYS A 346 -4.77 37.05 3.70
N LYS A 347 -3.94 36.20 3.08
CA LYS A 347 -2.79 35.53 3.72
C LYS A 347 -1.72 36.53 4.16
N HIS A 348 -1.30 37.43 3.27
CA HIS A 348 -0.15 38.31 3.48
C HIS A 348 -0.48 39.63 4.17
N PHE A 349 -1.67 40.20 3.90
CA PHE A 349 -2.04 41.53 4.41
C PHE A 349 -3.22 41.49 5.38
N ASN A 350 -3.80 40.32 5.62
CA ASN A 350 -5.02 40.14 6.42
C ASN A 350 -6.17 41.07 5.99
N THR A 351 -6.23 41.41 4.69
CA THR A 351 -7.21 42.35 4.14
C THR A 351 -7.45 42.10 2.65
N THR A 352 -8.43 42.79 2.07
CA THR A 352 -8.72 42.67 0.64
C THR A 352 -7.74 43.48 -0.20
N TYR A 353 -7.52 43.06 -1.44
CA TYR A 353 -6.68 43.77 -2.42
C TYR A 353 -6.99 45.28 -2.48
N LEU A 354 -8.27 45.63 -2.64
CA LEU A 354 -8.72 47.02 -2.74
C LEU A 354 -8.36 47.83 -1.49
N ARG A 355 -8.55 47.26 -0.31
CA ARG A 355 -8.26 47.94 0.96
C ARG A 355 -6.76 48.11 1.19
N TYR A 356 -5.96 47.10 0.81
CA TYR A 356 -4.50 47.18 0.86
C TYR A 356 -3.98 48.33 -0.02
N ILE A 357 -4.36 48.38 -1.31
CA ILE A 357 -3.94 49.45 -2.23
C ILE A 357 -4.46 50.81 -1.76
N GLN A 358 -5.71 50.90 -1.32
CA GLN A 358 -6.26 52.14 -0.77
C GLN A 358 -5.41 52.66 0.40
N ASN A 359 -5.07 51.81 1.36
CA ASN A 359 -4.26 52.19 2.51
C ASN A 359 -2.86 52.65 2.09
N LYS A 360 -2.21 51.94 1.16
CA LYS A 360 -0.88 52.32 0.63
C LYS A 360 -0.90 53.67 -0.06
N ARG A 361 -1.86 53.91 -0.95
CA ARG A 361 -2.03 55.20 -1.64
C ARG A 361 -2.30 56.34 -0.67
N ILE A 362 -3.15 56.14 0.34
CA ILE A 362 -3.44 57.17 1.34
C ILE A 362 -2.24 57.44 2.27
N ALA A 363 -1.50 56.40 2.66
CA ALA A 363 -0.25 56.58 3.41
C ALA A 363 0.74 57.47 2.63
N LYS A 364 0.89 57.23 1.31
CA LYS A 364 1.71 58.08 0.45
C LYS A 364 1.19 59.52 0.36
N ALA A 365 -0.13 59.69 0.25
CA ALA A 365 -0.74 61.01 0.24
C ALA A 365 -0.47 61.78 1.53
N VAL A 366 -0.55 61.13 2.68
CA VAL A 366 -0.22 61.72 4.00
C VAL A 366 1.23 62.20 4.03
N GLU A 367 2.18 61.43 3.50
CA GLU A 367 3.57 61.87 3.37
C GLU A 367 3.70 63.12 2.51
N LEU A 368 3.07 63.13 1.33
CA LEU A 368 3.14 64.24 0.38
C LEU A 368 2.49 65.52 0.93
N ILE A 369 1.34 65.41 1.59
CA ILE A 369 0.65 66.55 2.22
C ILE A 369 1.56 67.20 3.27
N ARG A 370 2.21 66.39 4.13
CA ARG A 370 3.13 66.91 5.16
C ARG A 370 4.34 67.66 4.60
N THR A 371 4.70 67.46 3.34
CA THR A 371 5.78 68.24 2.72
C THR A 371 5.38 69.68 2.42
N GLY A 372 4.09 69.97 2.25
CA GLY A 372 3.57 71.28 1.87
C GLY A 372 3.96 71.74 0.45
N LYS A 373 4.55 70.85 -0.37
CA LYS A 373 5.14 71.21 -1.69
C LYS A 373 4.18 71.10 -2.87
N TYR A 374 3.09 70.36 -2.71
CA TYR A 374 2.21 69.97 -3.80
C TYR A 374 0.77 70.33 -3.49
N SER A 375 0.02 70.74 -4.51
CA SER A 375 -1.42 70.95 -4.43
C SER A 375 -2.17 69.63 -4.25
N LEU A 376 -3.41 69.69 -3.75
CA LEU A 376 -4.21 68.48 -3.53
C LEU A 376 -4.48 67.68 -4.82
N THR A 377 -4.58 68.37 -5.95
CA THR A 377 -4.77 67.75 -7.27
C THR A 377 -3.51 67.00 -7.69
N GLU A 378 -2.33 67.59 -7.53
CA GLU A 378 -1.05 66.92 -7.84
C GLU A 378 -0.84 65.69 -6.95
N ILE A 379 -1.17 65.78 -5.65
CA ILE A 379 -1.08 64.64 -4.73
C ILE A 379 -2.04 63.51 -5.13
N CYS A 380 -3.26 63.85 -5.58
CA CYS A 380 -4.23 62.88 -6.08
C CYS A 380 -3.63 62.06 -7.24
N ASP A 381 -3.04 62.74 -8.23
CA ASP A 381 -2.45 62.12 -9.41
C ASP A 381 -1.21 61.29 -9.04
N MET A 382 -0.32 61.82 -8.20
CA MET A 382 0.90 61.14 -7.73
C MET A 382 0.61 59.87 -6.90
N CYS A 383 -0.57 59.79 -6.27
CA CYS A 383 -1.01 58.62 -5.51
C CYS A 383 -1.84 57.64 -6.35
N GLY A 384 -1.99 57.85 -7.66
CA GLY A 384 -2.69 56.92 -8.56
C GLY A 384 -4.21 57.02 -8.54
N TYR A 385 -4.76 58.16 -8.15
CA TYR A 385 -6.20 58.41 -8.24
C TYR A 385 -6.52 59.26 -9.46
N THR A 386 -7.40 58.77 -10.34
CA THR A 386 -7.87 59.51 -11.53
C THR A 386 -8.98 60.53 -11.23
N ASN A 387 -9.53 60.51 -10.00
CA ASN A 387 -10.64 61.37 -9.61
C ASN A 387 -10.47 61.89 -8.18
N LEU A 388 -10.40 63.22 -8.04
CA LEU A 388 -10.23 63.93 -6.78
C LEU A 388 -11.36 63.65 -5.77
N LEU A 389 -12.60 63.44 -6.21
CA LEU A 389 -13.72 63.09 -5.33
C LEU A 389 -13.53 61.71 -4.71
N THR A 390 -13.09 60.72 -5.50
CA THR A 390 -12.78 59.38 -5.02
C THR A 390 -11.61 59.40 -4.05
N PHE A 391 -10.56 60.17 -4.35
CA PHE A 391 -9.43 60.38 -3.46
C PHE A 391 -9.87 60.96 -2.11
N ARG A 392 -10.64 62.07 -2.10
CA ARG A 392 -11.12 62.70 -0.86
C ARG A 392 -11.94 61.75 0.00
N ARG A 393 -12.85 60.98 -0.62
CA ARG A 393 -13.67 59.97 0.07
C ARG A 393 -12.79 58.89 0.70
N ASN A 394 -11.84 58.36 -0.06
CA ASN A 394 -10.94 57.30 0.42
C ASN A 394 -9.97 57.79 1.50
N PHE A 395 -9.46 59.02 1.37
CA PHE A 395 -8.61 59.66 2.38
C PHE A 395 -9.37 59.78 3.70
N LYS A 396 -10.56 60.41 3.69
CA LYS A 396 -11.40 60.53 4.89
C LYS A 396 -11.77 59.17 5.48
N SER A 397 -12.05 58.17 4.64
CA SER A 397 -12.37 56.82 5.12
C SER A 397 -11.21 56.14 5.84
N VAL A 398 -9.95 56.46 5.49
CA VAL A 398 -8.75 55.85 6.07
C VAL A 398 -8.21 56.67 7.24
N THR A 399 -8.22 58.00 7.15
CA THR A 399 -7.62 58.90 8.16
C THR A 399 -8.63 59.50 9.14
N GLY A 400 -9.93 59.46 8.82
CA GLY A 400 -11.00 60.04 9.63
C GLY A 400 -11.31 61.52 9.34
N VAL A 401 -10.44 62.24 8.61
CA VAL A 401 -10.56 63.69 8.34
C VAL A 401 -10.40 64.00 6.85
N ASN A 402 -10.86 65.17 6.39
CA ASN A 402 -10.63 65.54 4.99
C ASN A 402 -9.15 65.89 4.75
N PRO A 403 -8.65 65.73 3.53
CA PRO A 403 -7.27 66.13 3.20
C PRO A 403 -6.96 67.61 3.51
N SER A 404 -7.93 68.51 3.28
CA SER A 404 -7.78 69.94 3.58
C SER A 404 -7.63 70.24 5.06
N ASP A 405 -8.22 69.40 5.92
CA ASP A 405 -8.15 69.54 7.39
C ASP A 405 -6.85 68.92 7.95
N PHE A 406 -6.13 68.18 7.11
CA PHE A 406 -4.88 67.49 7.45
C PHE A 406 -3.63 68.27 7.00
N ALA A 407 -3.79 69.17 6.03
CA ALA A 407 -2.72 69.94 5.37
C ALA A 407 -2.15 71.06 6.23
#